data_AF-A0A7Y2UF84-F1
#
_entry.id   AF-A0A7Y2UF84-F1
#
_cell.length_a   1.000
_cell.length_b   1.000
_cell.length_c   1.000
_cell.angle_alpha   90.00
_cell.angle_beta   90.00
_cell.angle_gamma   90.00
#
_symmetry.space_group_name_H-M   'P 1'
#
loop_
_entity.id
_entity.type
_entity.pdbx_description
1 polymer ?
#
loop_
_entity_poly.entity_id
_entity_poly.type
_entity_poly.pdbx_seq_one_letter_code
_entity_poly.pdbx_strand_id
1 'polypeptide(L)' 'MSSIDQLINTRCGLWLSLGLLCASMPLMALESDRQEPLEVSANSTDGTLGDGVTTLRGNVDIRQGTLR' A
#
# COMPACT_ATOMS: atom_id res chain seq x y z
N MET A 1 3.09 34.52 -30.13
CA MET A 1 2.49 33.73 -29.04
C MET A 1 1.44 34.59 -28.36
N SER A 2 0.18 34.15 -28.34
CA SER A 2 -0.95 34.91 -27.80
C SER A 2 -1.11 34.62 -26.30
N SER A 3 -1.57 35.59 -25.49
CA SER A 3 -1.83 35.41 -24.05
C SER A 3 -2.82 34.26 -23.73
N ILE A 4 -3.59 33.83 -24.72
CA ILE A 4 -4.50 32.68 -24.65
C ILE A 4 -3.73 31.35 -24.53
N ASP A 5 -2.57 31.24 -25.19
CA ASP A 5 -1.74 30.03 -25.19
C ASP A 5 -1.11 29.77 -23.81
N GLN A 6 -0.73 30.84 -23.09
CA GLN A 6 -0.21 30.74 -21.71
C GLN A 6 -1.29 30.32 -20.71
N LEU A 7 -2.52 30.80 -20.87
CA LEU A 7 -3.63 30.45 -19.99
C LEU A 7 -3.99 28.95 -20.11
N ILE A 8 -3.98 28.41 -21.33
CA ILE A 8 -4.24 27.00 -21.60
C ILE A 8 -3.12 26.12 -21.00
N ASN A 9 -1.86 26.50 -21.19
CA ASN A 9 -0.71 25.72 -20.68
C ASN A 9 -0.67 25.69 -19.14
N THR A 10 -1.02 26.79 -18.48
CA THR A 10 -1.05 26.89 -17.00
C THR A 10 -2.16 26.03 -16.41
N ARG A 11 -3.33 25.97 -17.06
CA ARG A 11 -4.43 25.11 -16.63
C ARG A 11 -4.09 23.63 -16.80
N CYS A 12 -3.49 23.23 -17.92
CA CYS A 12 -3.02 21.86 -18.13
C CYS A 12 -1.99 21.42 -17.08
N GLY A 13 -1.03 22.29 -16.72
CA GLY A 13 -0.06 21.99 -15.66
C GLY A 13 -0.69 21.82 -14.28
N LEU A 14 -1.74 22.60 -13.99
CA LEU A 14 -2.47 22.51 -12.72
C LEU A 14 -3.25 21.19 -12.59
N TRP A 15 -3.88 20.71 -13.67
CA TRP A 15 -4.55 19.41 -13.69
C TRP A 15 -3.56 18.24 -13.57
N LEU A 16 -2.40 18.35 -14.23
CA LEU A 16 -1.38 17.32 -14.18
C LEU A 16 -0.79 17.18 -12.76
N SER A 17 -0.51 18.30 -12.12
CA SER A 17 0.01 18.33 -10.75
C SER A 17 -1.01 17.82 -9.73
N LEU A 18 -2.29 18.18 -9.88
CA LEU A 18 -3.37 17.65 -9.04
C LEU A 18 -3.53 16.13 -9.19
N GLY A 19 -3.44 15.60 -10.41
CA GLY A 19 -3.48 14.15 -10.66
C GLY A 19 -2.32 13.41 -9.99
N LEU A 20 -1.11 13.98 -10.03
CA LEU A 20 0.07 13.40 -9.39
C LEU A 20 -0.04 13.36 -7.86
N LEU A 21 -0.64 14.39 -7.26
CA LEU A 21 -0.87 14.46 -5.81
C LEU A 21 -1.85 13.37 -5.35
N CYS A 22 -2.93 13.11 -6.09
CA CYS A 22 -3.91 12.08 -5.73
C CYS A 22 -3.34 10.64 -5.82
N ALA A 23 -2.37 10.40 -6.70
CA ALA A 23 -1.73 9.09 -6.83
C ALA A 23 -0.80 8.74 -5.64
N SER A 24 -0.47 9.71 -4.79
CA SER A 24 0.44 9.53 -3.65
C SER A 24 -0.26 9.08 -2.34
N MET A 25 -1.55 8.75 -2.38
CA MET A 25 -2.26 8.34 -1.17
C MET A 25 -1.64 7.06 -0.58
N PRO A 26 -1.29 7.04 0.72
CA PRO A 26 -0.81 5.83 1.36
C PRO A 26 -1.90 4.77 1.30
N LEU A 27 -1.51 3.55 0.91
CA LEU A 27 -2.40 2.41 0.89
C LEU A 27 -2.76 2.09 2.36
N MET A 28 -3.91 2.57 2.81
CA MET A 28 -4.40 2.30 4.16
C MET A 28 -4.90 0.86 4.23
N ALA A 29 -4.45 0.10 5.24
CA ALA A 29 -4.98 -1.23 5.49
C ALA A 29 -6.50 -1.17 5.75
N LEU A 30 -7.26 -2.06 5.12
CA LEU A 30 -8.71 -2.09 5.24
C LEU A 30 -9.13 -3.00 6.38
N GLU A 31 -10.29 -2.74 7.00
CA GLU A 31 -10.85 -3.66 8.00
C GLU A 31 -11.13 -5.05 7.41
N SER A 32 -11.50 -5.11 6.13
CA SER A 32 -11.71 -6.34 5.37
C SER A 32 -10.45 -7.18 5.22
N ASP A 33 -9.25 -6.63 5.40
CA ASP A 33 -7.99 -7.39 5.34
C ASP A 33 -8.01 -8.57 6.33
N ARG A 34 -8.74 -8.47 7.45
CA ARG A 34 -8.89 -9.56 8.43
C ARG A 34 -9.60 -10.79 7.89
N GLN A 35 -10.35 -10.65 6.79
CA GLN A 35 -11.06 -11.74 6.12
C GLN A 35 -10.20 -12.43 5.07
N GLU A 36 -9.08 -11.81 4.69
CA GLU A 36 -8.13 -12.37 3.74
C GLU A 36 -7.23 -13.42 4.41
N PRO A 37 -6.70 -14.38 3.63
CA PRO A 37 -5.73 -15.37 4.12
C PRO A 37 -4.50 -14.71 4.76
N LEU A 38 -4.03 -15.28 5.86
CA LEU A 38 -2.78 -14.88 6.51
C LEU A 38 -1.60 -15.60 5.86
N GLU A 39 -0.75 -14.86 5.16
CA GLU A 39 0.52 -15.35 4.61
C GLU A 39 1.66 -14.97 5.56
N VAL A 40 2.54 -15.92 5.87
CA VAL A 40 3.68 -15.68 6.77
C VAL A 40 4.95 -16.33 6.21
N SER A 41 6.05 -15.58 6.19
CA SER A 41 7.39 -16.06 5.84
C SER A 41 8.38 -15.70 6.93
N ALA A 42 9.26 -16.64 7.30
CA ALA A 42 10.31 -16.43 8.29
C ALA A 42 11.47 -17.40 8.07
N ASN A 43 12.63 -17.11 8.65
CA ASN A 43 13.77 -18.03 8.61
C ASN A 43 13.59 -19.25 9.52
N SER A 44 12.83 -19.12 10.60
CA SER A 44 12.53 -20.22 11.52
C SER A 44 11.18 -19.99 12.21
N THR A 45 10.49 -21.10 12.50
CA THR A 45 9.20 -21.13 13.18
C THR A 45 9.28 -22.09 14.35
N ASP A 46 8.94 -21.61 15.55
CA ASP A 46 8.81 -22.43 16.76
C ASP A 46 7.31 -22.53 17.09
N GLY A 47 6.75 -23.73 16.91
CA GLY A 47 5.31 -24.02 16.97
C GLY A 47 4.66 -24.30 15.61
N THR A 48 3.40 -24.74 15.63
CA THR A 48 2.57 -24.94 14.43
C THR A 48 1.62 -23.76 14.25
N LEU A 49 1.67 -23.12 13.07
CA LEU A 49 0.76 -22.02 12.74
C LEU A 49 -0.68 -22.54 12.64
N GLY A 50 -1.53 -22.16 13.60
CA GLY A 50 -2.95 -22.54 13.64
C GLY A 50 -3.41 -23.20 14.94
N ASP A 51 -2.49 -23.73 15.75
CA ASP A 51 -2.84 -24.54 16.93
C ASP A 51 -2.76 -23.75 18.25
N GLY A 52 -2.45 -22.45 18.20
CA GLY A 52 -2.27 -21.59 19.37
C GLY A 52 -1.22 -20.50 19.13
N VAL A 53 -0.30 -20.31 20.09
CA VAL A 53 0.78 -19.32 20.00
C VAL A 53 1.93 -19.90 19.17
N THR A 54 2.34 -19.18 18.13
CA THR A 54 3.50 -19.52 17.28
C THR A 54 4.53 -18.40 17.35
N THR A 55 5.82 -18.73 17.45
CA THR A 55 6.91 -17.77 17.45
C THR A 55 7.68 -17.83 16.13
N LEU A 56 7.69 -16.72 15.38
CA LEU A 56 8.42 -16.58 14.11
C LEU A 56 9.70 -15.78 14.35
N ARG A 57 10.83 -16.22 13.78
CA ARG A 57 12.12 -15.55 13.94
C ARG A 57 12.92 -15.46 12.65
N GLY A 58 13.56 -14.30 12.48
CA GLY A 58 14.43 -13.98 11.35
C GLY A 58 13.64 -13.56 10.10
N ASN A 59 13.88 -12.33 9.63
CA ASN A 59 13.26 -11.73 8.44
C ASN A 59 11.77 -12.08 8.29
N VAL A 60 11.00 -11.76 9.32
CA VAL A 60 9.57 -12.10 9.38
C VAL A 60 8.79 -11.14 8.49
N ASP A 61 8.03 -11.70 7.55
CA ASP A 61 7.09 -10.98 6.68
C ASP A 61 5.69 -11.57 6.90
N ILE A 62 4.73 -10.72 7.26
CA ILE A 62 3.35 -11.11 7.56
C ILE A 62 2.43 -10.31 6.63
N ARG A 63 1.56 -11.00 5.89
CA ARG A 63 0.68 -10.34 4.91
C ARG A 63 -0.75 -10.80 5.08
N GLN A 64 -1.68 -9.85 5.04
CA GLN A 64 -3.12 -10.12 5.08
C GLN A 64 -3.85 -9.06 4.25
N GLY A 65 -4.29 -9.41 3.04
CA GLY A 65 -4.85 -8.42 2.12
C GLY A 65 -3.86 -7.29 1.80
N THR A 66 -4.23 -6.04 2.13
CA THR A 66 -3.34 -4.88 2.00
C THR A 66 -2.41 -4.65 3.20
N LEU A 67 -2.65 -5.35 4.32
CA LEU A 67 -1.77 -5.36 5.49
C LEU A 67 -0.45 -6.06 5.17
N ARG A 68 0.65 -5.42 5.56
CA ARG A 68 2.02 -5.94 5.51
C ARG A 68 2.75 -5.64 6.81
#